data_AF-A0A2N5VLK4-F1
#
_entry.id   AF-A0A2N5VLK4-F1
#
_cell.length_a   1.000
_cell.length_b   1.000
_cell.length_c   1.000
_cell.angle_alpha   90.00
_cell.angle_beta   90.00
_cell.angle_gamma   90.00
#
_symmetry.space_group_name_H-M   'P 1'
#
loop_
_entity.id
_entity.type
_entity.pdbx_description
1 polymer ?
#
loop_
_entity_poly.entity_id
_entity_poly.type
_entity_poly.pdbx_seq_one_letter_code
_entity_poly.pdbx_strand_id
1 'polypeptide(L)'
;MPARPILQIHFVRDLPSSIKLPTSKLPPIIESAPPLHYQTNMFPTLKLFDRINCPDNRPPRSTCSRVDCLFSHLTPPPEPKPVEKKKEKPKQKAPPPSSQTAAQKSEQIDLQPPRIEVSRTSGSSHTFPPVRQKLLDTLYQEYLKLYQSAAKLPDVQARTAARRDSLQEELDCLRASNQKTYRNTVISRVVQIRKRANEPDHRSFTGTMAEFNRFKLASQASKT
;
A
#
# COMPACT_ATOMS: atom_id res chain seq x y z
N MET A 1 -21.29 18.98 43.10
CA MET A 1 -20.47 18.88 41.88
C MET A 1 -19.02 18.62 42.29
N PRO A 2 -18.56 17.36 42.43
CA PRO A 2 -17.17 17.11 42.77
C PRO A 2 -16.27 17.19 41.53
N ALA A 3 -15.21 17.98 41.64
CA ALA A 3 -14.19 18.20 40.63
C ALA A 3 -13.39 16.91 40.37
N ARG A 4 -13.18 16.58 39.09
CA ARG A 4 -12.38 15.43 38.67
C ARG A 4 -10.89 15.78 38.73
N PRO A 5 -10.03 14.90 39.27
CA PRO A 5 -8.58 15.13 39.32
C PRO A 5 -7.95 14.94 37.94
N ILE A 6 -7.05 15.86 37.59
CA ILE A 6 -6.21 15.81 36.39
C ILE A 6 -5.03 14.88 36.69
N LEU A 7 -5.00 13.71 36.05
CA LEU A 7 -3.87 12.79 36.11
C LEU A 7 -2.77 13.27 35.15
N GLN A 8 -1.69 13.83 35.70
CA GLN A 8 -0.43 14.04 35.00
C GLN A 8 0.21 12.68 34.69
N ILE A 9 0.23 12.32 33.41
CA ILE A 9 0.92 11.13 32.91
C ILE A 9 2.39 11.50 32.72
N HIS A 10 3.24 11.08 33.66
CA HIS A 10 4.69 11.13 33.50
C HIS A 10 5.14 10.00 32.55
N PHE A 11 5.56 10.37 31.33
CA PHE A 11 6.23 9.46 30.41
C PHE A 11 7.70 9.28 30.84
N VAL A 12 8.00 8.17 31.51
CA VAL A 12 9.38 7.74 31.75
C VAL A 12 9.86 7.00 30.50
N ARG A 13 10.77 7.63 29.74
CA ARG A 13 11.49 7.01 28.62
C ARG A 13 12.76 6.36 29.15
N ASP A 14 12.67 5.10 29.56
CA ASP A 14 13.87 4.29 29.78
C ASP A 14 14.35 3.72 28.43
N LEU A 15 15.42 4.32 27.90
CA LEU A 15 16.21 3.71 26.82
C LEU A 15 17.22 2.75 27.43
N PRO A 16 17.25 1.46 27.03
CA PRO A 16 18.38 0.60 27.36
C PRO A 16 19.61 1.06 26.58
N SER A 17 20.62 1.53 27.33
CA SER A 17 21.96 1.79 26.84
C SER A 17 22.74 0.48 26.70
N SER A 18 23.60 0.43 25.69
CA SER A 18 24.64 -0.59 25.45
C SER A 18 24.21 -1.93 24.84
N ILE A 19 24.09 -1.94 23.50
CA ILE A 19 24.37 -3.13 22.69
C ILE A 19 25.81 -3.00 22.20
N LYS A 20 26.72 -3.83 22.74
CA LYS A 20 28.10 -3.95 22.25
C LYS A 20 28.07 -4.67 20.89
N LEU A 21 28.54 -4.00 19.83
CA LEU A 21 28.73 -4.59 18.51
C LEU A 21 30.00 -5.46 18.49
N PRO A 22 29.96 -6.69 17.92
CA PRO A 22 31.15 -7.46 17.61
C PRO A 22 31.87 -6.88 16.38
N THR A 23 33.12 -6.49 16.56
CA THR A 23 34.06 -6.11 15.50
C THR A 23 34.49 -7.34 14.71
N SER A 24 33.81 -7.62 13.59
CA SER A 24 34.25 -8.64 12.63
C SER A 24 35.25 -8.04 11.65
N LYS A 25 36.42 -8.69 11.54
CA LYS A 25 37.45 -8.44 10.53
C LYS A 25 36.86 -8.57 9.13
N LEU A 26 36.98 -7.52 8.33
CA LEU A 26 36.68 -7.55 6.90
C LEU A 26 37.82 -8.25 6.13
N PRO A 27 37.52 -9.18 5.20
CA PRO A 27 38.49 -9.66 4.24
C PRO A 27 38.76 -8.62 3.13
N PRO A 28 39.95 -8.65 2.50
CA PRO A 28 40.28 -7.78 1.38
C PRO A 28 39.43 -8.12 0.15
N ILE A 29 38.81 -7.09 -0.42
CA ILE A 29 38.00 -7.18 -1.65
C ILE A 29 38.96 -7.24 -2.83
N ILE A 30 38.96 -8.37 -3.55
CA ILE A 30 39.67 -8.52 -4.81
C ILE A 30 38.82 -7.88 -5.92
N GLU A 31 39.43 -6.87 -6.54
CA GLU A 31 38.98 -6.11 -7.69
C GLU A 31 39.19 -6.91 -8.98
N SER A 32 38.11 -7.13 -9.75
CA SER A 32 38.12 -7.22 -11.22
C SER A 32 36.77 -7.74 -11.73
N ALA A 33 35.89 -6.81 -12.12
CA ALA A 33 34.75 -7.14 -12.98
C ALA A 33 34.82 -6.28 -14.25
N PRO A 34 34.65 -6.86 -15.44
CA PRO A 34 34.73 -6.15 -16.71
C PRO A 34 33.51 -5.23 -16.92
N PRO A 35 33.62 -4.19 -17.77
CA PRO A 35 32.54 -3.25 -18.03
C PRO A 35 31.37 -3.95 -18.73
N LEU A 36 30.26 -4.07 -18.01
CA LEU A 36 28.99 -4.46 -18.63
C LEU A 36 28.48 -3.29 -19.48
N HIS A 37 28.40 -3.56 -20.77
CA HIS A 37 27.78 -2.70 -21.76
C HIS A 37 26.29 -2.55 -21.41
N TYR A 38 25.90 -1.43 -20.81
CA TYR A 38 24.50 -1.13 -20.48
C TYR A 38 23.74 -0.82 -21.76
N GLN A 39 23.10 -1.82 -22.33
CA GLN A 39 22.10 -1.63 -23.38
C GLN A 39 20.77 -1.25 -22.71
N THR A 40 20.58 0.04 -22.43
CA THR A 40 19.33 0.62 -21.92
C THR A 40 18.25 0.63 -22.99
N ASN A 41 17.71 -0.53 -23.37
CA ASN A 41 16.59 -0.65 -24.31
C ASN A 41 15.37 -1.39 -23.70
N MET A 42 15.05 -1.15 -22.43
CA MET A 42 14.00 -1.95 -21.78
C MET A 42 12.55 -1.61 -22.19
N PHE A 43 12.21 -0.47 -22.82
CA PHE A 43 10.79 -0.21 -23.17
C PHE A 43 10.50 0.68 -24.40
N PRO A 44 10.97 0.37 -25.63
CA PRO A 44 10.52 1.13 -26.81
C PRO A 44 9.10 0.77 -27.29
N THR A 45 8.57 -0.40 -26.94
CA THR A 45 7.39 -1.01 -27.61
C THR A 45 6.07 -0.87 -26.88
N LEU A 46 6.04 -0.38 -25.64
CA LEU A 46 4.78 -0.35 -24.87
C LEU A 46 3.85 0.82 -25.21
N LYS A 47 4.21 1.73 -26.15
CA LYS A 47 3.38 2.87 -26.58
C LYS A 47 2.71 3.64 -25.43
N LEU A 48 3.29 3.56 -24.22
CA LEU A 48 2.68 4.05 -22.99
C LEU A 48 2.66 5.60 -22.99
N PHE A 49 3.58 6.19 -23.76
CA PHE A 49 3.79 7.63 -23.87
C PHE A 49 3.26 8.23 -25.19
N ASP A 50 2.72 7.42 -26.12
CA ASP A 50 2.12 7.88 -27.39
C ASP A 50 0.91 8.82 -27.18
N ARG A 51 0.33 8.83 -25.97
CA ARG A 51 -0.80 9.68 -25.60
C ARG A 51 -0.41 10.91 -24.77
N ILE A 52 0.85 11.06 -24.39
CA ILE A 52 1.32 12.20 -23.62
C ILE A 52 1.95 13.21 -24.59
N ASN A 53 1.43 14.43 -24.61
CA ASN A 53 1.96 15.50 -25.44
C ASN A 53 3.39 15.85 -25.03
N CYS A 54 4.27 16.02 -26.01
CA CYS A 54 5.64 16.48 -25.76
C CYS A 54 5.61 17.87 -25.11
N PRO A 55 6.22 18.08 -23.92
CA PRO A 55 6.21 19.38 -23.25
C PRO A 55 6.91 20.48 -24.07
N ASP A 56 7.87 20.09 -24.92
CA ASP A 56 8.64 20.98 -25.80
C ASP A 56 7.95 21.19 -27.17
N ASN A 57 6.83 20.51 -27.42
CA ASN A 57 6.03 20.67 -28.64
C ASN A 57 4.84 21.59 -28.40
N ARG A 58 5.11 22.88 -28.17
CA ARG A 58 4.05 23.90 -28.06
C ARG A 58 3.93 24.68 -29.38
N PRO A 59 2.87 24.48 -30.17
CA PRO A 59 2.63 25.30 -31.35
C PRO A 59 2.54 26.79 -30.97
N PRO A 60 3.04 27.72 -31.81
CA PRO A 60 3.51 27.53 -33.18
C PRO A 60 5.01 27.24 -33.31
N ARG A 61 5.77 27.19 -32.20
CA ARG A 61 7.22 26.99 -32.21
C ARG A 61 7.57 25.78 -31.35
N SER A 62 7.63 24.61 -31.98
CA SER A 62 8.18 23.41 -31.35
C SER A 62 9.69 23.58 -31.14
N THR A 63 10.17 23.48 -29.90
CA THR A 63 11.62 23.50 -29.59
C THR A 63 12.21 22.09 -29.49
N CYS A 64 11.39 21.06 -29.65
CA CYS A 64 11.84 19.68 -29.66
C CYS A 64 12.59 19.34 -30.95
N SER A 65 13.87 19.01 -30.83
CA SER A 65 14.75 18.59 -31.94
C SER A 65 15.05 17.09 -31.96
N ARG A 66 14.40 16.30 -31.10
CA ARG A 66 14.63 14.85 -30.99
C ARG A 66 13.95 14.12 -32.14
N VAL A 67 14.74 13.40 -32.95
CA VAL A 67 14.28 12.60 -34.09
C VAL A 67 13.32 11.49 -33.64
N ASP A 68 13.64 10.83 -32.51
CA ASP A 68 12.80 9.80 -31.87
C ASP A 68 12.27 10.28 -30.51
N CYS A 69 11.45 11.33 -30.52
CA CYS A 69 10.85 11.82 -29.28
C CYS A 69 9.92 10.75 -28.68
N LEU A 70 10.12 10.43 -27.40
CA LEU A 70 9.28 9.48 -26.65
C LEU A 70 7.84 9.98 -26.43
N PHE A 71 7.56 11.23 -26.75
CA PHE A 71 6.26 11.89 -26.55
C PHE A 71 5.61 12.23 -27.89
N SER A 72 4.29 12.31 -27.89
CA SER A 72 3.52 12.53 -29.11
C SER A 72 3.63 13.97 -29.62
N HIS A 73 3.87 14.11 -30.93
CA HIS A 73 3.90 15.38 -31.65
C HIS A 73 2.65 15.64 -32.49
N LEU A 74 1.57 14.88 -32.26
CA LEU A 74 0.31 14.98 -32.99
C LEU A 74 -0.14 16.44 -33.07
N THR A 75 0.02 17.02 -34.26
CA THR A 75 -0.54 18.33 -34.56
C THR A 75 -2.05 18.14 -34.61
N PRO A 76 -2.85 18.89 -33.83
CA PRO A 76 -4.29 18.77 -33.91
C PRO A 76 -4.72 18.99 -35.37
N PRO A 77 -5.56 18.11 -35.94
CA PRO A 77 -6.06 18.28 -37.30
C PRO A 77 -6.65 19.69 -37.45
N PRO A 78 -6.37 20.40 -38.55
CA PRO A 78 -6.94 21.74 -38.75
C PRO A 78 -8.46 21.63 -38.62
N GLU A 79 -9.03 22.39 -37.68
CA GLU A 79 -10.47 22.40 -37.43
C GLU A 79 -11.21 22.65 -38.76
N PRO A 80 -12.19 21.81 -39.14
CA PRO A 80 -12.94 22.03 -40.37
C PRO A 80 -13.68 23.36 -40.26
N LYS A 81 -13.41 24.25 -41.22
CA LYS A 81 -14.06 25.56 -41.33
C LYS A 81 -15.60 25.39 -41.25
N PRO A 82 -16.30 26.26 -40.49
CA PRO A 82 -17.74 26.17 -40.34
C PRO A 82 -18.41 26.45 -41.69
N VAL A 83 -19.01 25.42 -42.27
CA VAL A 83 -19.88 25.56 -43.44
C VAL A 83 -21.26 25.95 -42.91
N GLU A 84 -21.63 27.22 -43.09
CA GLU A 84 -23.01 27.68 -43.02
C GLU A 84 -23.86 26.90 -44.04
N LYS A 85 -24.87 26.14 -43.57
CA LYS A 85 -26.12 25.94 -44.32
C LYS A 85 -27.24 25.32 -43.48
N LYS A 86 -28.30 26.12 -43.36
CA LYS A 86 -29.74 25.80 -43.48
C LYS A 86 -30.30 24.56 -42.76
N LYS A 87 -30.99 24.89 -41.67
CA LYS A 87 -32.28 24.37 -41.18
C LYS A 87 -33.02 23.41 -42.13
N GLU A 88 -33.06 22.12 -41.78
CA GLU A 88 -34.20 21.23 -42.05
C GLU A 88 -34.19 20.03 -41.07
N LYS A 89 -35.34 19.76 -40.45
CA LYS A 89 -35.58 18.61 -39.56
C LYS A 89 -35.61 17.32 -40.40
N PRO A 90 -35.06 16.21 -39.89
CA PRO A 90 -35.97 15.13 -39.50
C PRO A 90 -35.54 14.33 -38.25
N LYS A 91 -36.55 13.71 -37.63
CA LYS A 91 -36.48 12.73 -36.53
C LYS A 91 -35.39 11.66 -36.74
N GLN A 92 -34.57 11.40 -35.72
CA GLN A 92 -33.94 10.08 -35.55
C GLN A 92 -33.67 9.77 -34.07
N LYS A 93 -33.87 8.49 -33.76
CA LYS A 93 -33.97 7.84 -32.44
C LYS A 93 -32.69 7.98 -31.61
N ALA A 94 -32.87 8.20 -30.32
CA ALA A 94 -31.81 8.13 -29.33
C ALA A 94 -31.21 6.71 -29.26
N PRO A 95 -29.86 6.56 -29.27
CA PRO A 95 -29.23 5.36 -28.74
C PRO A 95 -29.23 5.41 -27.20
N PRO A 96 -29.36 4.26 -26.51
CA PRO A 96 -29.37 4.22 -25.05
C PRO A 96 -28.00 4.60 -24.48
N PRO A 97 -27.93 5.19 -23.27
CA PRO A 97 -26.68 5.31 -22.54
C PRO A 97 -26.18 3.89 -22.21
N SER A 98 -25.05 3.53 -22.79
CA SER A 98 -24.36 2.29 -22.51
C SER A 98 -23.80 2.35 -21.08
N SER A 99 -24.62 1.96 -20.11
CA SER A 99 -24.20 1.58 -18.76
C SER A 99 -23.31 0.34 -18.85
N GLN A 100 -22.01 0.53 -19.07
CA GLN A 100 -21.03 -0.55 -18.95
C GLN A 100 -20.70 -0.76 -17.47
N THR A 101 -21.47 -1.65 -16.87
CA THR A 101 -20.98 -2.85 -16.15
C THR A 101 -19.78 -2.64 -15.23
N ALA A 102 -20.04 -2.08 -14.03
CA ALA A 102 -19.10 -2.09 -12.90
C ALA A 102 -19.27 -3.33 -11.98
N ALA A 103 -19.90 -4.42 -12.44
CA ALA A 103 -20.43 -5.45 -11.55
C ALA A 103 -19.82 -6.87 -11.65
N GLN A 104 -18.78 -7.11 -12.45
CA GLN A 104 -18.26 -8.48 -12.66
C GLN A 104 -16.81 -8.71 -12.22
N LYS A 105 -16.20 -7.77 -11.49
CA LYS A 105 -14.81 -7.88 -11.00
C LYS A 105 -14.74 -8.05 -9.48
N SER A 106 -15.70 -8.71 -8.85
CA SER A 106 -15.71 -8.90 -7.39
C SER A 106 -15.24 -10.29 -6.95
N GLU A 107 -15.46 -11.35 -7.74
CA GLU A 107 -15.21 -12.73 -7.26
C GLU A 107 -13.81 -13.28 -7.55
N GLN A 108 -13.21 -12.99 -8.72
CA GLN A 108 -11.91 -13.58 -9.07
C GLN A 108 -10.71 -12.94 -8.35
N ILE A 109 -10.91 -11.82 -7.65
CA ILE A 109 -9.81 -11.15 -6.93
C ILE A 109 -9.46 -11.90 -5.63
N ASP A 110 -10.33 -12.81 -5.15
CA ASP A 110 -10.22 -13.30 -3.78
C ASP A 110 -9.10 -14.31 -3.51
N LEU A 111 -8.44 -14.80 -4.56
CA LEU A 111 -7.31 -15.72 -4.44
C LEU A 111 -5.95 -15.04 -4.63
N GLN A 112 -5.90 -13.79 -5.07
CA GLN A 112 -4.63 -13.08 -5.28
C GLN A 112 -4.21 -12.31 -4.01
N PRO A 113 -2.90 -12.14 -3.80
CA PRO A 113 -2.39 -11.28 -2.74
C PRO A 113 -3.01 -9.87 -2.79
N PRO A 114 -3.25 -9.25 -1.62
CA PRO A 114 -3.83 -7.91 -1.56
C PRO A 114 -2.91 -6.89 -2.25
N ARG A 115 -3.47 -6.11 -3.17
CA ARG A 115 -2.75 -5.07 -3.90
C ARG A 115 -3.29 -3.70 -3.52
N ILE A 116 -2.39 -2.77 -3.23
CA ILE A 116 -2.76 -1.38 -2.96
C ILE A 116 -3.15 -0.74 -4.29
N GLU A 117 -4.43 -0.36 -4.42
CA GLU A 117 -4.85 0.46 -5.54
C GLU A 117 -4.28 1.86 -5.35
N VAL A 118 -3.33 2.22 -6.22
CA VAL A 118 -2.77 3.57 -6.28
C VAL A 118 -3.78 4.47 -6.99
N SER A 119 -4.91 4.70 -6.34
CA SER A 119 -5.90 5.66 -6.81
C SER A 119 -5.28 7.06 -6.68
N ARG A 120 -5.49 7.92 -7.69
CA ARG A 120 -5.00 9.32 -7.66
C ARG A 120 -5.48 10.09 -6.42
N THR A 121 -6.58 9.64 -5.81
CA THR A 121 -7.16 10.16 -4.57
C THR A 121 -6.45 9.71 -3.29
N SER A 122 -5.56 8.71 -3.33
CA SER A 122 -4.76 8.23 -2.19
C SER A 122 -3.49 9.06 -1.95
N GLY A 123 -3.40 10.25 -2.55
CA GLY A 123 -2.22 11.12 -2.63
C GLY A 123 -1.67 11.66 -1.29
N SER A 124 -2.32 11.35 -0.16
CA SER A 124 -1.87 11.74 1.18
C SER A 124 -1.24 10.58 1.96
N SER A 125 -0.59 9.63 1.27
CA SER A 125 0.21 8.61 1.96
C SER A 125 1.63 9.13 2.15
N HIS A 126 2.07 9.24 3.40
CA HIS A 126 3.44 9.69 3.71
C HIS A 126 4.52 8.63 3.38
N THR A 127 4.11 7.42 2.98
CA THR A 127 5.00 6.32 2.58
C THR A 127 4.76 5.95 1.11
N PHE A 128 5.84 5.73 0.37
CA PHE A 128 5.81 5.36 -1.04
C PHE A 128 5.06 4.04 -1.30
N PRO A 129 4.19 3.96 -2.33
CA PRO A 129 3.38 2.76 -2.61
C PRO A 129 4.16 1.45 -2.75
N PRO A 130 5.33 1.38 -3.43
CA PRO A 130 6.09 0.13 -3.52
C PRO A 130 6.56 -0.40 -2.15
N VAL A 131 6.89 0.50 -1.23
CA VAL A 131 7.31 0.14 0.12
C VAL A 131 6.13 -0.40 0.91
N ARG A 132 4.97 0.27 0.81
CA ARG A 132 3.73 -0.18 1.44
C ARG A 132 3.30 -1.55 0.92
N GLN A 133 3.36 -1.78 -0.40
CA GLN A 133 3.01 -3.06 -1.01
C GLN A 133 3.89 -4.19 -0.47
N LYS A 134 5.21 -4.00 -0.42
CA LYS A 134 6.14 -5.02 0.10
C LYS A 134 5.84 -5.38 1.57
N LEU A 135 5.47 -4.39 2.38
CA LEU A 135 5.12 -4.59 3.78
C LEU A 135 3.75 -5.28 3.94
N LEU A 136 2.78 -4.92 3.09
CA LEU A 136 1.47 -5.58 3.02
C LEU A 136 1.59 -7.05 2.61
N ASP A 137 2.43 -7.36 1.61
CA ASP A 137 2.70 -8.74 1.20
C ASP A 137 3.27 -9.57 2.37
N THR A 138 4.13 -8.95 3.18
CA THR A 138 4.70 -9.58 4.39
C THR A 138 3.61 -9.83 5.44
N LEU A 139 2.76 -8.84 5.74
CA LEU A 139 1.62 -9.02 6.66
C LEU A 139 0.70 -10.14 6.20
N TYR A 140 0.32 -10.14 4.92
CA TYR A 140 -0.55 -11.17 4.34
C TYR A 140 0.01 -12.58 4.52
N GLN A 141 1.31 -12.78 4.24
CA GLN A 141 1.95 -14.09 4.42
C GLN A 141 1.92 -14.56 5.88
N GLU A 142 2.12 -13.66 6.85
CA GLU A 142 2.07 -14.05 8.27
C GLU A 142 0.64 -14.37 8.74
N TYR A 143 -0.36 -13.60 8.31
CA TYR A 143 -1.76 -13.93 8.59
C TYR A 143 -2.17 -15.26 7.97
N LEU A 144 -1.75 -15.53 6.74
CA LEU A 144 -2.05 -16.79 6.07
C LEU A 144 -1.50 -17.98 6.85
N LYS A 145 -0.23 -17.90 7.29
CA LYS A 145 0.38 -18.91 8.16
C LYS A 145 -0.38 -19.06 9.47
N LEU A 146 -0.78 -17.95 10.10
CA LEU A 146 -1.53 -17.97 11.36
C LEU A 146 -2.88 -18.67 11.21
N TYR A 147 -3.65 -18.41 10.16
CA TYR A 147 -4.95 -19.08 9.97
C TYR A 147 -4.79 -20.56 9.59
N GLN A 148 -3.76 -20.89 8.81
CA GLN A 148 -3.45 -22.28 8.46
C GLN A 148 -2.97 -23.08 9.69
N SER A 149 -2.15 -22.49 10.55
CA SER A 149 -1.57 -23.18 11.72
C SER A 149 -2.51 -23.22 12.93
N ALA A 150 -3.11 -22.08 13.31
CA ALA A 150 -3.84 -21.95 14.56
C ALA A 150 -5.33 -22.28 14.42
N ALA A 151 -5.97 -21.86 13.32
CA ALA A 151 -7.42 -21.97 13.17
C ALA A 151 -7.87 -23.22 12.40
N LYS A 152 -6.93 -23.96 11.77
CA LYS A 152 -7.20 -25.08 10.84
C LYS A 152 -8.33 -24.72 9.84
N LEU A 153 -8.35 -23.46 9.43
CA LEU A 153 -9.41 -22.92 8.57
C LEU A 153 -9.23 -23.47 7.14
N PRO A 154 -10.31 -23.70 6.37
CA PRO A 154 -10.19 -24.05 4.96
C PRO A 154 -9.38 -23.00 4.19
N ASP A 155 -8.52 -23.44 3.27
CA ASP A 155 -7.52 -22.57 2.62
C ASP A 155 -8.14 -21.34 1.95
N VAL A 156 -9.31 -21.47 1.33
CA VAL A 156 -10.03 -20.36 0.73
C VAL A 156 -10.43 -19.31 1.78
N GLN A 157 -11.02 -19.75 2.89
CA GLN A 157 -11.42 -18.85 3.98
C GLN A 157 -10.21 -18.21 4.65
N ALA A 158 -9.11 -18.96 4.81
CA ALA A 158 -7.86 -18.47 5.37
C ALA A 158 -7.27 -17.34 4.52
N ARG A 159 -7.27 -17.50 3.19
CA ARG A 159 -6.80 -16.47 2.25
C ARG A 159 -7.68 -15.22 2.28
N THR A 160 -9.00 -15.38 2.23
CA THR A 160 -9.95 -14.24 2.29
C THR A 160 -9.82 -13.48 3.62
N ALA A 161 -9.72 -14.19 4.75
CA ALA A 161 -9.51 -13.58 6.06
C ALA A 161 -8.15 -12.87 6.15
N ALA A 162 -7.06 -13.52 5.73
CA ALA A 162 -5.72 -12.93 5.70
C ALA A 162 -5.66 -11.67 4.85
N ARG A 163 -6.34 -11.68 3.69
CA ARG A 163 -6.40 -10.54 2.78
C ARG A 163 -7.09 -9.34 3.45
N ARG A 164 -8.26 -9.56 4.06
CA ARG A 164 -9.01 -8.52 4.77
C ARG A 164 -8.22 -7.95 5.94
N ASP A 165 -7.67 -8.81 6.79
CA ASP A 165 -7.05 -8.41 8.04
C ASP A 165 -5.68 -7.74 7.79
N SER A 166 -4.91 -8.21 6.81
CA SER A 166 -3.65 -7.56 6.41
C SER A 166 -3.84 -6.17 5.82
N LEU A 167 -4.88 -5.96 5.00
CA LEU A 167 -5.24 -4.63 4.48
C LEU A 167 -5.64 -3.68 5.61
N GLN A 168 -6.49 -4.15 6.53
CA GLN A 168 -6.95 -3.35 7.65
C GLN A 168 -5.77 -2.94 8.56
N GLU A 169 -4.90 -3.89 8.91
CA GLU A 169 -3.74 -3.62 9.77
C GLU A 169 -2.72 -2.69 9.10
N GLU A 170 -2.52 -2.78 7.79
CA GLU A 170 -1.67 -1.85 7.03
C GLU A 170 -2.23 -0.42 7.10
N LEU A 171 -3.54 -0.24 6.92
CA LEU A 171 -4.20 1.05 7.04
C LEU A 171 -4.12 1.60 8.46
N ASP A 172 -4.26 0.75 9.48
CA ASP A 172 -4.12 1.16 10.88
C ASP A 172 -2.69 1.59 11.20
N CYS A 173 -1.70 0.85 10.73
CA CYS A 173 -0.29 1.23 10.85
C CYS A 173 -0.03 2.57 10.13
N LEU A 174 -0.57 2.75 8.93
CA LEU A 174 -0.40 3.99 8.17
C LEU A 174 -1.05 5.19 8.89
N ARG A 175 -2.21 5.02 9.51
CA ARG A 175 -2.86 6.09 10.28
C ARG A 175 -2.16 6.41 11.59
N ALA A 176 -1.60 5.40 12.27
CA ALA A 176 -0.99 5.55 13.59
C ALA A 176 0.47 6.01 13.57
N SER A 177 1.11 6.08 12.40
CA SER A 177 2.55 6.35 12.26
C SER A 177 2.84 7.50 11.30
N ASN A 178 4.12 7.83 11.17
CA ASN A 178 4.62 8.77 10.18
C ASN A 178 5.65 8.06 9.28
N GLN A 179 6.16 8.76 8.26
CA GLN A 179 7.07 8.18 7.26
C GLN A 179 8.28 7.46 7.85
N LYS A 180 8.84 7.97 8.95
CA LYS A 180 10.03 7.39 9.59
C LYS A 180 9.68 6.20 10.48
N THR A 181 8.49 6.18 11.08
CA THR A 181 8.09 5.16 12.05
C THR A 181 7.24 4.04 11.43
N TYR A 182 6.59 4.27 10.29
CA TYR A 182 5.66 3.34 9.64
C TYR A 182 6.24 1.95 9.43
N ARG A 183 7.45 1.87 8.85
CA ARG A 183 8.11 0.58 8.60
C ARG A 183 8.32 -0.20 9.91
N ASN A 184 8.76 0.49 10.97
CA ASN A 184 9.01 -0.14 12.26
C ASN A 184 7.71 -0.60 12.91
N THR A 185 6.64 0.19 12.81
CA THR A 185 5.30 -0.18 13.29
C THR A 185 4.79 -1.45 12.62
N VAL A 186 4.88 -1.56 11.28
CA VAL A 186 4.47 -2.76 10.55
C VAL A 186 5.33 -3.97 10.92
N ILE A 187 6.65 -3.81 11.04
CA ILE A 187 7.55 -4.89 11.49
C ILE A 187 7.17 -5.38 12.89
N SER A 188 6.88 -4.47 13.83
CA SER A 188 6.42 -4.85 15.17
C SER A 188 5.12 -5.64 15.13
N ARG A 189 4.18 -5.31 14.22
CA ARG A 189 2.95 -6.09 14.02
C ARG A 189 3.22 -7.48 13.46
N VAL A 190 4.07 -7.60 12.45
CA VAL A 190 4.53 -8.89 11.89
C VAL A 190 5.10 -9.80 12.98
N VAL A 191 5.96 -9.27 13.86
CA VAL A 191 6.53 -10.03 14.98
C VAL A 191 5.44 -10.48 15.96
N GLN A 192 4.45 -9.62 16.26
CA GLN A 192 3.32 -9.98 17.12
C GLN A 192 2.46 -11.10 16.51
N ILE A 193 2.23 -11.10 15.20
CA ILE A 193 1.48 -12.14 14.50
C ILE A 193 2.21 -13.47 14.59
N ARG A 194 3.53 -13.48 14.29
CA ARG A 194 4.37 -14.69 14.42
C ARG A 194 4.35 -15.28 15.82
N LYS A 195 4.41 -14.41 16.85
CA LYS A 195 4.36 -14.85 18.25
C LYS A 195 3.05 -15.58 18.56
N ARG A 196 1.91 -15.12 18.04
CA ARG A 196 0.60 -15.77 18.21
C ARG A 196 0.51 -17.10 17.48
N ALA A 197 1.12 -17.20 16.29
CA ALA A 197 1.08 -18.43 15.49
C ALA A 197 1.84 -19.61 16.13
N ASN A 198 2.86 -19.33 16.95
CA ASN A 198 3.69 -20.35 17.61
C ASN A 198 3.17 -20.81 18.99
N GLU A 199 2.15 -20.14 19.55
CA GLU A 199 1.58 -20.47 20.87
C GLU A 199 0.13 -20.97 20.70
N PRO A 200 -0.09 -22.20 20.19
CA PRO A 200 -1.43 -22.68 19.88
C PRO A 200 -2.27 -23.05 21.11
N ASP A 201 -1.66 -23.29 22.28
CA ASP A 201 -2.36 -23.96 23.41
C ASP A 201 -2.29 -23.26 24.77
N HIS A 202 -1.77 -22.04 24.83
CA HIS A 202 -1.79 -21.31 26.09
C HIS A 202 -2.46 -19.95 25.92
N ARG A 203 -3.56 -19.77 26.66
CA ARG A 203 -4.01 -18.50 27.24
C ARG A 203 -2.88 -17.89 28.12
N SER A 204 -1.67 -17.76 27.59
CA SER A 204 -0.53 -17.17 28.25
C SER A 204 -0.68 -15.66 28.19
N PHE A 205 -1.56 -15.16 29.06
CA PHE A 205 -1.29 -14.04 29.96
C PHE A 205 -0.15 -13.14 29.47
N THR A 206 -0.39 -12.41 28.39
CA THR A 206 0.54 -11.37 27.98
C THR A 206 0.28 -10.21 28.93
N GLY A 207 1.07 -10.14 30.01
CA GLY A 207 1.06 -9.10 31.05
C GLY A 207 1.25 -7.70 30.49
N THR A 208 0.28 -7.26 29.70
CA THR A 208 0.10 -5.92 29.18
C THR A 208 -0.79 -5.21 30.18
N MET A 209 -0.44 -3.97 30.54
CA MET A 209 -1.18 -3.17 31.55
C MET A 209 -2.69 -3.10 31.32
N ALA A 210 -3.15 -3.30 30.08
CA ALA A 210 -4.56 -3.36 29.72
C ALA A 210 -5.30 -4.57 30.32
N GLU A 211 -4.67 -5.74 30.43
CA GLU A 211 -5.28 -6.92 31.07
C GLU A 211 -5.27 -6.83 32.60
N PHE A 212 -4.22 -6.25 33.19
CA PHE A 212 -4.18 -6.02 34.65
C PHE A 212 -5.34 -5.11 35.11
N ASN A 213 -5.69 -4.09 34.31
CA ASN A 213 -6.86 -3.24 34.58
C ASN A 213 -8.19 -4.00 34.46
N ARG A 214 -8.33 -4.96 33.54
CA ARG A 214 -9.55 -5.79 33.42
C ARG A 214 -9.76 -6.68 34.65
N PHE A 215 -8.72 -7.34 35.16
CA PHE A 215 -8.84 -8.20 36.35
C PHE A 215 -9.09 -7.41 37.64
N LYS A 216 -8.52 -6.20 37.77
CA LYS A 216 -8.78 -5.31 38.91
C LYS A 216 -10.24 -4.83 38.94
N LEU A 217 -10.85 -4.57 37.79
CA LEU A 217 -12.26 -4.19 37.70
C LEU A 217 -13.19 -5.38 38.02
N ALA A 218 -12.85 -6.58 37.54
CA ALA A 218 -13.64 -7.78 37.81
C ALA A 218 -13.64 -8.20 39.30
N SER A 219 -12.52 -8.01 40.01
CA SER A 219 -12.40 -8.37 41.44
C SER A 219 -13.03 -7.36 42.41
N GLN A 220 -13.34 -6.14 41.93
CA GLN A 220 -14.10 -5.15 42.71
C GLN A 220 -15.62 -5.34 42.58
N ALA A 221 -16.09 -5.89 41.46
CA ALA A 221 -17.52 -6.11 41.21
C ALA A 221 -18.13 -7.26 42.05
N SER A 222 -17.29 -8.15 42.60
CA SER A 222 -17.74 -9.32 43.39
C SER A 222 -17.71 -9.10 44.91
N LYS A 223 -17.46 -7.87 45.38
CA LYS A 223 -17.41 -7.51 46.82
C LYS A 223 -18.55 -6.59 47.26
N THR A 224 -19.59 -6.48 46.44
CA THR A 224 -20.85 -5.78 46.76
C THR A 224 -21.99 -6.75 46.85
#